data_AF-A0A4S2LHT6-F1
#
_entry.id   AF-A0A4S2LHT6-F1
#
_cell.length_a   1.000
_cell.length_b   1.000
_cell.length_c   1.000
_cell.angle_alpha   90.00
_cell.angle_beta   90.00
_cell.angle_gamma   90.00
#
_symmetry.space_group_name_H-M   'P 1'
#
loop_
_entity.id
_entity.type
_entity.pdbx_description
1 polymer ?
#
loop_
_entity_poly.entity_id
_entity_poly.type
_entity_poly.pdbx_seq_one_letter_code
_entity_poly.pdbx_strand_id
1 'polypeptide(L)'
;MQTPLTNVLLCSEFKDVYPPSEDSFLFLDALEADIHFLKSVKPCVTLEVGSGSGIISTFLCNANLGVCFHICTDVCPAVCRFDRLGVTS
;
A
#
# COMPACT_ATOMS: atom_id res chain seq x y z
N MET A 1 -0.86 -6.66 -13.15
CA MET A 1 -1.68 -5.51 -12.68
C MET A 1 -1.04 -4.20 -13.15
N GLN A 2 -1.71 -3.03 -13.15
CA GLN A 2 -1.05 -1.74 -13.42
C GLN A 2 -0.53 -1.13 -12.11
N THR A 3 0.74 -0.72 -12.07
CA THR A 3 1.34 -0.05 -10.92
C THR A 3 0.63 1.28 -10.62
N PRO A 4 0.31 1.58 -9.35
CA PRO A 4 -0.34 2.83 -8.96
C PRO A 4 0.48 4.07 -9.34
N LEU A 5 -0.20 5.20 -9.59
CA LEU A 5 0.43 6.47 -9.96
C LEU A 5 1.22 7.07 -8.78
N THR A 6 2.51 7.34 -9.00
CA THR A 6 3.44 7.87 -7.97
C THR A 6 3.70 9.39 -8.05
N ASN A 7 3.05 10.10 -9.00
CA ASN A 7 3.32 11.52 -9.29
C ASN A 7 3.13 12.48 -8.09
N VAL A 8 2.38 12.06 -7.07
CA VAL A 8 2.15 12.79 -5.82
C VAL A 8 3.40 12.88 -4.91
N LEU A 9 4.39 12.00 -5.07
CA LEU A 9 5.63 12.04 -4.28
C LEU A 9 6.58 13.18 -4.70
N LEU A 10 6.30 13.86 -5.81
CA LEU A 10 7.04 15.05 -6.25
C LEU A 10 6.63 16.33 -5.49
N CYS A 11 5.58 16.27 -4.67
CA CYS A 11 5.16 17.40 -3.85
C CYS A 11 6.12 17.59 -2.67
N SER A 12 6.51 18.83 -2.36
CA SER A 12 7.49 19.11 -1.29
C SER A 12 7.04 18.65 0.10
N GLU A 13 5.74 18.46 0.31
CA GLU A 13 5.18 17.90 1.55
C GLU A 13 5.47 16.40 1.77
N PHE A 14 5.90 15.67 0.73
CA PHE A 14 6.11 14.22 0.78
C PHE A 14 7.53 13.79 0.44
N LYS A 15 8.50 14.72 0.49
CA LYS A 15 9.92 14.41 0.28
C LYS A 15 10.47 13.35 1.23
N ASP A 16 9.92 13.30 2.45
CA ASP A 16 10.34 12.35 3.49
C ASP A 16 9.52 11.04 3.46
N VAL A 17 8.58 10.90 2.52
CA VAL A 17 7.84 9.66 2.29
C VAL A 17 8.68 8.75 1.40
N TYR A 18 8.87 7.51 1.83
CA TYR A 18 9.63 6.52 1.07
C TYR A 18 8.96 6.28 -0.30
N PRO A 19 9.65 6.55 -1.42
CA PRO A 19 9.10 6.29 -2.74
C PRO A 19 9.11 4.78 -3.03
N PRO A 20 8.16 4.26 -3.84
CA PRO A 20 8.24 2.89 -4.31
C PRO A 20 9.56 2.63 -5.02
N SER A 21 10.29 1.62 -4.54
CA SER A 21 11.55 1.17 -5.11
C SER A 21 11.54 -0.33 -5.33
N GLU A 22 12.68 -0.89 -5.76
CA GLU A 22 12.84 -2.29 -6.17
C GLU A 22 12.35 -3.29 -5.11
N ASP A 23 12.61 -3.02 -3.84
CA ASP A 23 12.11 -3.79 -2.70
C ASP A 23 10.58 -3.79 -2.59
N SER A 24 9.94 -2.64 -2.85
CA SER A 24 8.48 -2.51 -2.87
C SER A 24 7.87 -3.31 -4.01
N PHE A 25 8.48 -3.26 -5.21
CA PHE A 25 8.02 -4.03 -6.37
C PHE A 25 8.22 -5.54 -6.17
N LEU A 26 9.36 -5.95 -5.62
CA LEU A 26 9.60 -7.36 -5.28
C LEU A 26 8.56 -7.88 -4.29
N PHE A 27 8.15 -7.05 -3.33
CA PHE A 27 7.12 -7.44 -2.37
C PHE A 27 5.73 -7.52 -3.02
N LEU A 28 5.40 -6.61 -3.95
CA LEU A 28 4.17 -6.70 -4.75
C LEU A 28 4.12 -7.99 -5.56
N ASP A 29 5.23 -8.36 -6.22
CA ASP A 29 5.31 -9.59 -7.02
C ASP A 29 5.07 -10.84 -6.15
N ALA A 30 5.63 -10.86 -4.94
CA ALA A 30 5.40 -11.94 -3.97
C ALA A 30 3.92 -12.01 -3.55
N LEU A 31 3.28 -10.87 -3.26
CA LEU A 31 1.86 -10.82 -2.91
C LEU A 31 0.95 -11.22 -4.08
N GLU A 32 1.32 -10.85 -5.32
CA GLU A 32 0.59 -11.26 -6.53
C GLU A 32 0.72 -12.78 -6.75
N ALA A 33 1.89 -13.36 -6.52
CA ALA A 33 2.10 -14.81 -6.59
C ALA A 33 1.22 -15.57 -5.58
N ASP A 34 1.05 -15.04 -4.38
CA ASP A 34 0.27 -15.67 -3.30
C ASP A 34 -1.20 -15.23 -3.23
N ILE A 35 -1.70 -14.50 -4.25
CA ILE A 35 -3.03 -13.89 -4.24
C ILE A 35 -4.17 -14.91 -4.02
N HIS A 36 -4.02 -16.12 -4.56
CA HIS A 36 -5.03 -17.18 -4.41
C HIS A 36 -5.08 -17.69 -2.97
N PHE A 37 -3.91 -17.84 -2.34
CA PHE A 37 -3.81 -18.19 -0.93
C PHE A 37 -4.45 -17.10 -0.06
N LEU A 38 -4.11 -15.83 -0.28
CA LEU A 38 -4.67 -14.70 0.47
C LEU A 38 -6.21 -14.64 0.36
N LYS A 39 -6.76 -14.88 -0.84
CA LYS A 39 -8.21 -14.96 -1.06
C LYS A 39 -8.86 -16.15 -0.35
N SER A 40 -8.15 -17.28 -0.23
CA SER A 40 -8.66 -18.46 0.48
C SER A 40 -8.76 -18.24 1.99
N VAL A 41 -7.84 -17.44 2.56
CA VAL A 41 -7.81 -17.10 3.99
C VAL A 41 -9.01 -16.22 4.37
N LYS A 42 -9.48 -15.38 3.44
CA LYS A 42 -10.57 -14.40 3.67
C LYS A 42 -10.33 -13.54 4.92
N PRO A 43 -9.21 -12.81 4.98
CA PRO A 43 -8.88 -12.02 6.16
C PRO A 43 -9.94 -10.91 6.36
N CYS A 44 -10.48 -10.78 7.57
CA CYS A 44 -11.35 -9.65 7.90
C CYS A 44 -10.58 -8.35 8.14
N VAL A 45 -9.31 -8.47 8.55
CA VAL A 45 -8.44 -7.34 8.89
C VAL A 45 -7.07 -7.56 8.25
N THR A 46 -6.51 -6.49 7.68
CA THR A 46 -5.10 -6.44 7.23
C THR A 46 -4.39 -5.31 7.94
N LEU A 47 -3.13 -5.53 8.30
CA LEU A 47 -2.26 -4.55 8.95
C LEU A 47 -0.95 -4.44 8.19
N GLU A 48 -0.61 -3.23 7.79
CA GLU A 48 0.70 -2.87 7.23
C GLU A 48 1.48 -2.01 8.23
N VAL A 49 2.76 -2.37 8.43
CA VAL A 49 3.69 -1.64 9.28
C VAL A 49 4.80 -1.07 8.40
N GLY A 50 4.96 0.26 8.44
CA GLY A 50 5.84 0.99 7.53
C GLY A 50 5.19 1.21 6.17
N SER A 51 4.04 1.88 6.12
CA SER A 51 3.27 2.01 4.88
C SER A 51 3.93 2.89 3.82
N GLY A 52 4.86 3.76 4.16
CA GLY A 52 5.61 4.59 3.21
C GLY A 52 4.68 5.30 2.23
N SER A 53 4.83 5.02 0.93
CA SER A 53 3.96 5.59 -0.12
C SER A 53 2.55 4.97 -0.20
N GLY A 54 2.24 3.95 0.59
CA GLY A 54 0.97 3.22 0.56
C GLY A 54 0.79 2.30 -0.65
N ILE A 55 1.86 1.96 -1.39
CA ILE A 55 1.73 1.16 -2.61
C ILE A 55 1.27 -0.27 -2.30
N ILE A 56 1.74 -0.85 -1.20
CA ILE A 56 1.34 -2.19 -0.75
C ILE A 56 -0.09 -2.15 -0.20
N SER A 57 -0.42 -1.14 0.61
CA SER A 57 -1.80 -0.90 1.09
C SER A 57 -2.79 -0.87 -0.06
N THR A 58 -2.46 -0.11 -1.11
CA THR A 58 -3.29 0.05 -2.32
C THR A 58 -3.48 -1.28 -3.02
N PHE A 59 -2.42 -2.08 -3.17
CA PHE A 59 -2.52 -3.41 -3.76
C PHE A 59 -3.46 -4.32 -2.95
N LEU A 60 -3.33 -4.34 -1.62
CA LEU A 60 -4.16 -5.19 -0.75
C LEU A 60 -5.65 -4.80 -0.78
N CYS A 61 -5.94 -3.49 -0.85
CA CYS A 61 -7.30 -2.99 -1.06
C CYS A 61 -7.86 -3.42 -2.43
N ASN A 62 -7.06 -3.33 -3.49
CA ASN A 62 -7.48 -3.68 -4.85
C ASN A 62 -7.54 -5.19 -5.13
N ALA A 63 -6.83 -5.99 -4.32
CA ALA A 63 -6.81 -7.45 -4.40
C ALA A 63 -8.17 -8.12 -4.14
N ASN A 64 -9.16 -7.37 -3.66
CA ASN A 64 -10.53 -7.82 -3.39
C ASN A 64 -10.56 -9.08 -2.49
N LEU A 65 -9.81 -9.02 -1.39
CA LEU A 65 -9.64 -10.12 -0.43
C LEU A 65 -10.86 -10.33 0.48
N GLY A 66 -11.86 -9.45 0.43
CA GLY A 66 -13.00 -9.45 1.36
C GLY A 66 -12.66 -8.84 2.73
N VAL A 67 -11.60 -8.04 2.80
CA VAL A 67 -11.19 -7.31 4.01
C VAL A 67 -12.24 -6.29 4.43
N CYS A 68 -12.58 -6.28 5.72
CA CYS A 68 -13.46 -5.27 6.31
C CYS A 68 -12.69 -4.02 6.71
N PHE A 69 -11.46 -4.19 7.21
CA PHE A 69 -10.60 -3.10 7.64
C PHE A 69 -9.17 -3.32 7.16
N HIS A 70 -8.58 -2.28 6.56
CA HIS A 70 -7.15 -2.19 6.30
C HIS A 70 -6.58 -1.11 7.22
N ILE A 71 -5.57 -1.47 8.01
CA ILE A 71 -4.88 -0.57 8.93
C ILE A 71 -3.45 -0.45 8.44
N CYS A 72 -2.94 0.77 8.34
CA CYS A 72 -1.56 1.04 8.01
C CYS A 72 -0.95 1.93 9.10
N THR A 73 0.32 1.72 9.40
CA THR A 73 1.06 2.50 10.40
C THR A 73 2.43 2.86 9.84
N ASP A 74 2.94 4.04 10.19
CA ASP A 74 4.29 4.47 9.82
C ASP A 74 4.89 5.32 10.94
N VAL A 75 6.22 5.30 11.05
CA VAL A 75 6.97 6.17 11.97
C VAL A 75 7.04 7.61 11.44
N CYS A 76 6.97 7.80 10.13
CA CYS A 76 6.99 9.09 9.46
C CYS A 76 5.61 9.76 9.51
N PRO A 77 5.42 10.87 10.25
CA PRO A 77 4.11 11.53 10.37
C PRO A 77 3.59 12.14 9.06
N ALA A 78 4.46 12.34 8.06
CA ALA A 78 4.06 12.85 6.74
C ALA A 78 3.22 11.83 5.96
N VAL A 79 3.40 10.54 6.22
CA VAL A 79 2.69 9.43 5.55
C VAL A 79 1.19 9.48 5.83
N CYS A 80 0.78 9.79 7.06
CA CYS A 80 -0.64 9.89 7.42
C CYS A 80 -1.40 10.98 6.64
N ARG A 81 -0.70 12.00 6.12
CA ARG A 81 -1.30 13.06 5.30
C ARG A 81 -1.36 12.68 3.82
N PHE A 82 -0.42 11.86 3.36
CA PHE A 82 -0.39 11.34 1.99
C PHE A 82 -1.61 10.47 1.70
N ASP A 83 -1.97 9.59 2.65
CA ASP A 83 -3.09 8.65 2.52
C ASP A 83 -4.47 9.35 2.40
N ARG A 84 -4.59 10.57 2.96
CA ARG A 84 -5.85 11.36 2.93
C ARG A 84 -6.14 12.04 1.59
N LEU A 85 -5.16 12.14 0.69
CA LEU A 85 -5.29 12.89 -0.57
C LEU A 85 -5.88 12.07 -1.73
N GLY A 86 -6.38 10.85 -1.46
CA GLY A 86 -7.18 10.10 -2.44
C GLY A 86 -6.35 9.41 -3.52
N VAL A 87 -5.12 9.00 -3.22
CA VAL A 87 -4.26 8.22 -4.13
C VAL A 87 -4.61 6.71 -4.07
N THR A 88 -5.47 6.32 -3.12
CA THR A 88 -5.88 4.95 -2.83
C THR A 88 -7.20 4.51 -3.50
N SER A 89 -7.71 5.25 -4.49
CA SER A 89 -8.90 4.88 -5.29
C SER A 89 -8.60 4.67 -6.76
#